data_AF-A0A377E282-F1
#
_entry.id   AF-A0A377E282-F1
#
_cell.length_a   1.000
_cell.length_b   1.000
_cell.length_c   1.000
_cell.angle_alpha   90.00
_cell.angle_beta   90.00
_cell.angle_gamma   90.00
#
_symmetry.space_group_name_H-M   'P 1'
#
loop_
_entity.id
_entity.type
_entity.pdbx_description
1 polymer ?
#
loop_
_entity_poly.entity_id
_entity_poly.type
_entity_poly.pdbx_seq_one_letter_code
_entity_poly.pdbx_strand_id
1 'polypeptide(L)'
;MVADMSFDIEIVGVPIMRAKDGLALSSRNGYLTAEQRKIAPGLYKVLSSIADKLQAGERDLDEIIAIAGQELNEKGFRADDIQIRDADTLLEVSENSKRAVILVAAWLGDARLIDNKMVELA
;
A
#
# COMPACT_ATOMS: atom_id res chain seq x y z
N MET A 1 12.49 17.73 -5.13
CA MET A 1 13.51 18.28 -4.20
C MET A 1 14.93 18.15 -4.74
N VAL A 2 15.53 16.95 -4.78
CA VAL A 2 16.94 16.78 -5.22
C VAL A 2 17.17 17.29 -6.64
N ALA A 3 16.35 16.83 -7.59
CA ALA A 3 16.38 17.30 -8.97
C ALA A 3 16.11 18.82 -9.06
N ASP A 4 15.00 19.29 -8.48
CA ASP A 4 14.59 20.71 -8.56
C ASP A 4 15.65 21.69 -8.01
N MET A 5 16.39 21.28 -6.98
CA MET A 5 17.41 22.11 -6.33
C MET A 5 18.83 21.81 -6.84
N SER A 6 18.98 20.96 -7.85
CA SER A 6 20.27 20.58 -8.45
C SER A 6 21.29 20.07 -7.43
N PHE A 7 20.83 19.28 -6.44
CA PHE A 7 21.75 18.63 -5.50
C PHE A 7 22.48 17.46 -6.17
N ASP A 8 23.80 17.41 -6.03
CA ASP A 8 24.65 16.30 -6.49
C ASP A 8 24.60 15.12 -5.49
N ILE A 9 23.42 14.49 -5.40
CA ILE A 9 23.13 13.40 -4.46
C ILE A 9 22.39 12.29 -5.22
N GLU A 10 22.89 11.06 -5.12
CA GLU A 10 22.18 9.88 -5.61
C GLU A 10 21.05 9.48 -4.66
N ILE A 11 19.84 9.29 -5.19
CA ILE A 11 18.69 8.77 -4.43
C ILE A 11 18.58 7.26 -4.64
N VAL A 12 18.93 6.50 -3.61
CA VAL A 12 18.82 5.03 -3.62
C VAL A 12 17.59 4.61 -2.82
N GLY A 13 16.60 4.04 -3.51
CA GLY A 13 15.43 3.42 -2.87
C GLY A 13 15.76 2.05 -2.29
N VAL A 14 15.38 1.79 -1.04
CA VAL A 14 15.58 0.49 -0.38
C VAL A 14 14.22 -0.20 -0.17
N PRO A 15 14.09 -1.51 -0.48
CA PRO A 15 12.84 -2.24 -0.29
C PRO A 15 12.33 -2.21 1.16
N ILE A 16 11.01 -2.25 1.31
CA ILE A 16 10.36 -2.33 2.62
C ILE A 16 10.74 -3.65 3.28
N MET A 17 11.33 -3.56 4.48
CA MET A 17 11.50 -4.73 5.33
C MET A 17 10.17 -5.13 5.96
N ARG A 18 9.89 -6.43 5.94
CA ARG A 18 8.66 -7.01 6.49
C ARG A 18 9.00 -8.03 7.55
N ALA A 19 8.15 -8.14 8.56
CA ALA A 19 8.15 -9.27 9.47
C ALA A 19 7.80 -10.56 8.73
N LYS A 20 8.04 -11.72 9.37
CA LYS A 20 7.77 -13.05 8.77
C LYS A 20 6.31 -13.26 8.35
N ASP A 21 5.38 -12.55 8.97
CA ASP A 21 3.95 -12.59 8.67
C ASP A 21 3.50 -11.56 7.63
N GLY A 22 4.43 -10.75 7.09
CA GLY A 22 4.18 -9.79 6.02
C GLY A 22 3.92 -8.36 6.48
N LEU A 23 3.77 -8.10 7.79
CA LEU A 23 3.60 -6.75 8.30
C LEU A 23 4.85 -5.90 8.03
N ALA A 24 4.68 -4.75 7.40
CA ALA A 24 5.76 -3.79 7.20
C ALA A 24 6.35 -3.35 8.54
N LEU A 25 7.68 -3.37 8.66
CA LEU A 25 8.36 -2.94 9.89
C LEU A 25 8.23 -1.42 10.04
N SER A 26 7.68 -0.99 11.17
CA SER A 26 7.47 0.42 11.50
C SER A 26 7.53 0.61 13.01
N SER A 27 8.08 1.74 13.45
CA SER A 27 8.06 2.13 14.87
C SER A 27 6.62 2.23 15.41
N ARG A 28 5.66 2.58 14.54
CA ARG A 28 4.22 2.65 14.86
C ARG A 28 3.63 1.30 15.24
N ASN A 29 4.25 0.18 14.86
CA ASN A 29 3.80 -1.15 15.26
C ASN A 29 3.84 -1.32 16.78
N GLY A 30 4.64 -0.52 17.51
CA GLY A 30 4.68 -0.51 18.97
C GLY A 30 3.41 0.03 19.63
N TYR A 31 2.51 0.68 18.88
CA TYR A 31 1.21 1.12 19.39
C TYR A 31 0.14 0.02 19.34
N LEU A 32 0.43 -1.08 18.64
CA LEU A 32 -0.50 -2.20 18.52
C LEU A 32 -0.51 -3.01 19.81
N THR A 33 -1.72 -3.32 20.29
CA THR A 33 -1.88 -4.37 21.31
C THR A 33 -1.52 -5.74 20.73
N ALA A 34 -1.35 -6.74 21.60
CA ALA A 34 -1.04 -8.11 21.16
C ALA A 34 -2.12 -8.67 20.20
N GLU A 35 -3.40 -8.34 20.41
CA GLU A 35 -4.49 -8.77 19.52
C GLU A 35 -4.48 -7.99 18.19
N GLN A 36 -4.29 -6.68 18.23
CA GLN A 36 -4.16 -5.87 17.01
C GLN A 36 -2.96 -6.31 16.18
N ARG A 37 -1.85 -6.70 16.81
CA ARG A 37 -0.67 -7.20 16.10
C ARG A 37 -0.96 -8.47 15.32
N LYS A 38 -1.86 -9.35 15.76
CA LYS A 38 -2.29 -10.54 15.00
C LYS A 38 -3.13 -10.18 13.78
N ILE A 39 -3.87 -9.07 13.85
CA ILE A 39 -4.74 -8.56 12.77
C ILE A 39 -3.92 -7.79 11.73
N ALA A 40 -2.90 -7.04 12.16
CA ALA A 40 -2.12 -6.11 11.33
C ALA A 40 -1.59 -6.69 9.98
N PRO A 41 -1.12 -7.95 9.89
CA PRO A 41 -0.75 -8.57 8.61
C PRO A 41 -1.87 -8.61 7.57
N GLY A 42 -3.13 -8.50 7.98
CA GLY A 42 -4.30 -8.39 7.10
C GLY A 42 -4.20 -7.24 6.11
N LEU A 43 -3.55 -6.13 6.48
CA LEU A 43 -3.33 -4.97 5.60
C LEU A 43 -2.55 -5.38 4.33
N TYR A 44 -1.44 -6.09 4.52
CA TYR A 44 -0.60 -6.55 3.41
C TYR A 44 -1.29 -7.62 2.54
N LYS A 45 -2.19 -8.41 3.13
CA LYS A 45 -3.00 -9.39 2.38
C LYS A 45 -3.98 -8.70 1.44
N VAL A 46 -4.71 -7.68 1.93
CA VAL A 46 -5.61 -6.87 1.08
C VAL A 46 -4.81 -6.16 -0.02
N LEU A 47 -3.68 -5.55 0.34
CA LEU A 47 -2.78 -4.91 -0.61
C LEU A 47 -2.27 -5.88 -1.70
N SER A 48 -2.01 -7.13 -1.33
CA SER A 48 -1.61 -8.16 -2.28
C SER A 48 -2.76 -8.60 -3.18
N SER A 49 -3.98 -8.70 -2.66
CA SER A 49 -5.18 -8.98 -3.46
C SER A 49 -5.40 -7.91 -4.55
N ILE A 50 -5.24 -6.62 -4.22
CA ILE A 50 -5.29 -5.54 -5.20
C ILE A 50 -4.22 -5.75 -6.29
N ALA A 51 -2.99 -6.07 -5.90
CA ALA A 51 -1.91 -6.30 -6.85
C ALA A 51 -2.23 -7.47 -7.81
N ASP A 52 -2.75 -8.57 -7.28
CA ASP A 52 -3.11 -9.74 -8.09
C ASP A 52 -4.22 -9.40 -9.11
N LYS A 53 -5.22 -8.60 -8.72
CA LYS A 53 -6.27 -8.11 -9.62
C LYS A 53 -5.73 -7.22 -10.75
N LEU A 54 -4.83 -6.30 -10.42
CA LEU A 54 -4.19 -5.43 -11.42
C LEU A 54 -3.33 -6.24 -12.40
N GLN A 55 -2.61 -7.26 -11.93
CA GLN A 55 -1.85 -8.19 -12.78
C GLN A 55 -2.76 -9.04 -13.67
N ALA A 56 -3.95 -9.39 -13.19
CA ALA A 56 -4.95 -10.10 -13.98
C ALA A 56 -5.62 -9.23 -15.06
N GLY A 57 -5.31 -7.93 -15.11
CA GLY A 57 -5.85 -7.00 -16.11
C GLY A 57 -7.11 -6.26 -15.66
N GLU A 58 -7.54 -6.38 -14.40
CA GLU A 58 -8.64 -5.57 -13.89
C GLU A 58 -8.24 -4.08 -13.88
N ARG A 59 -9.14 -3.20 -14.31
CA ARG A 59 -8.91 -1.75 -14.43
C ARG A 59 -10.04 -0.90 -13.83
N ASP A 60 -11.08 -1.50 -13.26
CA ASP A 60 -12.08 -0.79 -12.46
C ASP A 60 -11.50 -0.48 -11.08
N LEU A 61 -10.69 0.58 -11.01
CA LEU A 61 -9.94 0.93 -9.81
C LEU A 61 -10.86 1.29 -8.64
N ASP A 62 -11.98 1.94 -8.92
CA ASP A 62 -12.95 2.35 -7.90
C ASP A 62 -13.61 1.13 -7.26
N GLU A 63 -14.01 0.12 -8.04
CA GLU A 63 -14.55 -1.13 -7.52
C GLU A 63 -13.49 -1.89 -6.69
N ILE A 64 -12.26 -2.00 -7.19
CA ILE A 64 -11.16 -2.66 -6.47
C ILE A 64 -10.89 -1.97 -5.13
N ILE A 65 -10.86 -0.63 -5.10
CA ILE A 65 -10.66 0.16 -3.89
C ILE A 65 -11.83 -0.01 -2.92
N ALA A 66 -13.06 -0.01 -3.40
CA ALA A 66 -14.26 -0.19 -2.57
C ALA A 66 -14.26 -1.56 -1.87
N ILE A 67 -13.97 -2.63 -2.62
CA ILE A 67 -13.86 -4.00 -2.10
C ILE A 67 -12.73 -4.09 -1.06
N ALA A 68 -11.55 -3.55 -1.37
CA ALA A 68 -10.42 -3.54 -0.44
C ALA A 68 -10.73 -2.77 0.86
N GLY A 69 -11.43 -1.64 0.76
CA GLY A 69 -11.89 -0.87 1.92
C GLY A 69 -12.85 -1.68 2.78
N GLN A 70 -13.81 -2.39 2.16
CA GLN A 70 -14.72 -3.28 2.87
C GLN A 70 -13.98 -4.43 3.56
N GLU A 71 -13.05 -5.10 2.87
CA GLU A 71 -12.25 -6.20 3.44
C GLU A 71 -11.41 -5.75 4.65
N LEU A 72 -10.86 -4.53 4.61
CA LEU A 72 -10.15 -3.96 5.76
C LEU A 72 -11.09 -3.72 6.94
N ASN A 73 -12.27 -3.15 6.68
CA ASN A 73 -13.27 -2.91 7.72
C ASN A 73 -13.75 -4.22 8.37
N GLU A 74 -13.99 -5.27 7.58
CA GLU A 74 -14.39 -6.60 8.08
C GLU A 74 -13.29 -7.26 8.93
N LYS A 75 -12.01 -6.95 8.67
CA LYS A 75 -10.87 -7.42 9.47
C LYS A 75 -10.64 -6.59 10.74
N GLY A 76 -11.45 -5.57 10.99
CA GLY A 76 -11.36 -4.72 12.19
C GLY A 76 -10.48 -3.49 12.03
N PHE A 77 -10.06 -3.16 10.81
CA PHE A 77 -9.48 -1.86 10.53
C PHE A 77 -10.58 -0.81 10.35
N ARG A 78 -10.20 0.47 10.39
CA ARG A 78 -10.95 1.55 9.78
C ARG A 78 -10.14 2.05 8.60
N ALA A 79 -10.57 1.72 7.38
CA ALA A 79 -9.91 2.19 6.17
C ALA A 79 -9.86 3.73 6.16
N ASP A 80 -8.71 4.29 5.79
CA ASP A 80 -8.50 5.74 5.73
C ASP A 80 -8.35 6.19 4.28
N ASP A 81 -7.39 5.61 3.57
CA ASP A 81 -7.10 5.97 2.19
C ASP A 81 -6.49 4.78 1.45
N ILE A 82 -6.99 4.51 0.24
CA ILE A 82 -6.46 3.49 -0.66
C ILE A 82 -6.37 4.14 -2.04
N GLN A 83 -5.16 4.18 -2.59
CA GLN A 83 -4.91 4.78 -3.90
C GLN A 83 -4.13 3.82 -4.77
N ILE A 84 -4.46 3.80 -6.05
CA ILE A 84 -3.70 3.11 -7.09
C ILE A 84 -3.20 4.19 -8.04
N ARG A 85 -1.88 4.33 -8.14
CA ARG A 85 -1.23 5.41 -8.89
C ARG A 85 -0.16 4.88 -9.81
N ASP A 86 0.22 5.68 -10.79
CA ASP A 86 1.41 5.42 -11.59
C ASP A 86 2.65 5.43 -10.68
N ALA A 87 3.51 4.40 -10.79
CA ALA A 87 4.62 4.19 -9.86
C ALA A 87 5.73 5.24 -9.98
N ASP A 88 5.86 5.88 -11.14
CA ASP A 88 6.95 6.81 -11.43
C ASP A 88 6.52 8.27 -11.15
N THR A 89 5.23 8.57 -11.31
CA THR A 89 4.71 9.95 -11.24
C THR A 89 3.76 10.22 -10.07
N LEU A 90 3.19 9.18 -9.46
CA LEU A 90 2.10 9.25 -8.47
C LEU A 90 0.80 9.92 -8.97
N LEU A 91 0.70 10.15 -10.28
CA LEU A 91 -0.54 10.56 -10.95
C LEU A 91 -1.49 9.37 -11.13
N GLU A 92 -2.66 9.62 -11.68
CA GLU A 92 -3.61 8.57 -12.05
C GLU A 92 -2.98 7.56 -13.01
N VAL A 93 -3.34 6.29 -12.86
CA VAL A 93 -2.92 5.24 -13.81
C VAL A 93 -3.56 5.53 -15.16
N SER A 94 -2.74 5.49 -16.20
CA SER A 94 -3.18 5.70 -17.59
C SER A 94 -2.85 4.49 -18.46
N GLU A 95 -3.29 4.49 -19.72
CA GLU A 95 -2.91 3.46 -20.70
C GLU A 95 -1.39 3.40 -20.94
N ASN A 96 -0.65 4.46 -20.64
CA ASN A 96 0.80 4.52 -20.77
C ASN A 96 1.55 4.03 -19.52
N SER A 97 0.84 3.82 -18.41
CA SER A 97 1.44 3.36 -17.16
C SER A 97 1.89 1.92 -17.32
N LYS A 98 3.19 1.69 -17.16
CA LYS A 98 3.79 0.34 -17.19
C LYS A 98 3.80 -0.30 -15.81
N ARG A 99 3.74 0.52 -14.77
CA ARG A 99 3.82 0.10 -13.37
C ARG A 99 2.87 0.95 -12.55
N ALA A 100 2.17 0.30 -11.63
CA ALA A 100 1.40 0.99 -10.62
C ALA A 100 2.01 0.78 -9.24
N VAL A 101 1.75 1.73 -8.35
CA VAL A 101 1.96 1.61 -6.92
C VAL A 101 0.61 1.69 -6.22
N ILE A 102 0.34 0.70 -5.39
CA ILE A 102 -0.82 0.67 -4.51
C ILE A 102 -0.38 1.24 -3.17
N LEU A 103 -1.07 2.25 -2.68
CA LEU A 103 -0.81 2.96 -1.44
C LEU A 103 -2.00 2.74 -0.50
N VAL A 104 -1.76 2.27 0.71
CA VAL A 104 -2.83 2.04 1.70
C VAL A 104 -2.47 2.72 3.01
N ALA A 105 -3.45 3.38 3.61
CA ALA A 105 -3.49 3.80 5.00
C ALA A 105 -4.77 3.27 5.66
N ALA A 106 -4.62 2.70 6.86
CA ALA A 106 -5.75 2.24 7.66
C ALA A 106 -5.44 2.34 9.15
N TRP A 107 -6.47 2.60 9.95
CA TRP A 107 -6.37 2.62 11.40
C TRP A 107 -6.68 1.24 11.98
N LEU A 108 -5.93 0.84 12.99
CA LEU A 108 -6.22 -0.34 13.80
C LEU A 108 -6.14 0.06 15.29
N GLY A 109 -7.29 0.37 15.87
CA GLY A 109 -7.35 1.18 17.09
C GLY A 109 -6.74 2.57 16.83
N ASP A 110 -5.80 2.99 17.68
CA ASP A 110 -5.12 4.28 17.58
C ASP A 110 -3.88 4.26 16.67
N ALA A 111 -3.49 3.08 16.17
CA ALA A 111 -2.35 2.95 15.27
C ALA A 111 -2.79 3.17 13.82
N ARG A 112 -2.32 4.25 13.19
CA ARG A 112 -2.41 4.44 11.73
C ARG A 112 -1.26 3.72 11.03
N LEU A 113 -1.58 2.61 10.38
CA LEU A 113 -0.63 1.82 9.60
C LEU A 113 -0.66 2.27 8.14
N ILE A 114 0.51 2.23 7.50
CA ILE A 114 0.65 2.47 6.06
C ILE A 114 1.42 1.31 5.44
N ASP A 115 1.10 1.01 4.19
CA ASP A 115 1.85 0.06 3.39
C ASP A 115 1.72 0.40 1.90
N ASN A 116 2.64 -0.11 1.09
CA ASN A 116 2.58 0.01 -0.36
C ASN A 116 3.18 -1.19 -1.08
N LYS A 117 2.73 -1.40 -2.31
CA LYS A 117 3.20 -2.47 -3.18
C LYS A 117 3.21 -1.99 -4.62
N MET A 118 4.36 -2.17 -5.28
CA MET A 118 4.49 -1.94 -6.72
C MET A 118 4.01 -3.17 -7.50
N VAL A 119 3.45 -2.92 -8.67
CA VAL A 119 2.95 -3.93 -9.60
C VAL A 119 3.33 -3.54 -11.03
N GLU A 120 3.87 -4.49 -11.79
CA GLU A 120 4.03 -4.35 -13.24
C GLU A 120 2.66 -4.56 -13.91
N LEU A 121 2.27 -3.63 -14.78
CA LEU A 121 1.04 -3.70 -15.56
C LEU A 121 1.35 -4.37 -16.90
N ALA A 122 0.56 -5.40 -17.25
CA ALA A 122 0.63 -6.09 -18.53
C ALA A 122 0.12 -5.21 -19.68
#